data_AF-A0A9P0NWV4-F1
#
_entry.id   AF-A0A9P0NWV4-F1
#
_cell.length_a   1.000
_cell.length_b   1.000
_cell.length_c   1.000
_cell.angle_alpha   90.00
_cell.angle_beta   90.00
_cell.angle_gamma   90.00
#
_symmetry.space_group_name_H-M   'P 1'
#
loop_
_entity.id
_entity.type
_entity.pdbx_description
1 polymer ?
#
loop_
_entity_poly.entity_id
_entity_poly.type
_entity_poly.pdbx_seq_one_letter_code
_entity_poly.pdbx_strand_id
1 'polypeptide(L)'
;MGACALNNYYGTTYLNHGNTYHLLNHNCNNFSQDIATFLCGASIPKYILDLPNEVLNSKLSTALLNLVQQLESSARPIREEEEKAHKEHSPDFDQLNSQIEEARSDFKVNGGDQ
;
A
#
# COMPACT_ATOMS: atom_id res chain seq x y z
N MET A 1 27.65 18.89 10.81
CA MET A 1 26.58 18.03 11.38
C MET A 1 25.31 18.03 10.50
N GLY A 2 25.41 17.90 9.17
CA GLY A 2 24.25 18.09 8.27
C GLY A 2 23.90 16.91 7.34
N ALA A 3 24.74 15.88 7.27
CA ALA A 3 24.57 14.79 6.29
C ALA A 3 23.96 13.49 6.87
N CYS A 4 23.85 13.36 8.20
CA CYS A 4 23.28 12.15 8.82
C CYS A 4 21.76 12.14 8.94
N ALA A 5 21.08 13.29 8.76
CA ALA A 5 19.62 13.38 8.89
C ALA A 5 18.87 12.92 7.62
N LEU A 6 19.49 13.02 6.44
CA LEU A 6 18.83 12.64 5.18
C LEU A 6 18.83 11.12 4.95
N ASN A 7 19.86 10.39 5.39
CA ASN A 7 19.93 8.94 5.21
C ASN A 7 18.92 8.15 6.05
N ASN A 8 18.38 8.72 7.13
CA ASN A 8 17.28 8.09 7.89
C ASN A 8 15.90 8.30 7.25
N TYR A 9 15.72 9.36 6.47
CA TYR A 9 14.47 9.65 5.77
C TYR A 9 14.21 8.68 4.61
N TYR A 10 15.26 8.33 3.86
CA TYR A 10 15.12 7.44 2.70
C TYR A 10 14.83 5.97 3.07
N GLY A 11 15.22 5.53 4.28
CA GLY A 11 15.13 4.12 4.69
C GLY A 11 13.78 3.68 5.27
N THR A 12 12.96 4.61 5.77
CA THR A 12 11.68 4.27 6.46
C THR A 12 10.49 5.06 5.92
N THR A 13 10.68 6.33 5.51
CA THR A 13 9.58 7.20 5.09
C THR A 13 8.99 6.84 3.72
N TYR A 14 9.78 6.27 2.80
CA TYR A 14 9.32 5.87 1.46
C TYR A 14 8.88 4.40 1.35
N LEU A 15 8.88 3.66 2.46
CA LEU A 15 8.43 2.25 2.53
C LEU A 15 7.12 2.11 3.32
N ASN A 16 6.28 3.14 3.31
CA ASN A 16 4.86 3.03 3.70
C ASN A 16 4.09 2.27 2.59
N HIS A 17 4.45 1.01 2.36
CA HIS A 17 3.69 0.12 1.51
C HIS A 17 2.43 -0.31 2.28
N GLY A 18 1.28 -0.48 1.61
CA GLY A 18 0.06 -0.94 2.31
C GLY A 18 0.27 -2.26 3.11
N ASN A 19 1.25 -3.07 2.69
CA ASN A 19 1.62 -4.32 3.33
C ASN A 19 2.51 -4.18 4.60
N THR A 20 3.03 -2.98 4.90
CA THR A 20 3.83 -2.70 6.12
C THR A 20 3.01 -2.01 7.22
N TYR A 21 1.73 -1.75 6.97
CA TYR A 21 0.83 -1.10 7.93
C TYR A 21 0.60 -1.98 9.17
N HIS A 22 0.87 -1.44 10.35
CA HIS A 22 0.61 -2.05 11.66
C HIS A 22 -0.14 -1.04 12.53
N LEU A 23 -1.32 -1.41 13.04
CA LEU A 23 -2.24 -0.49 13.71
C LEU A 23 -1.62 0.24 14.91
N LEU A 24 -0.69 -0.40 15.63
CA LEU A 24 -0.07 0.20 16.80
C LEU A 24 1.27 0.89 16.52
N ASN A 25 2.10 0.32 15.64
CA ASN A 25 3.51 0.69 15.54
C ASN A 25 3.88 1.39 14.22
N HIS A 26 3.03 1.29 13.18
CA HIS A 26 3.29 1.84 11.86
C HIS A 26 1.97 2.14 11.15
N ASN A 27 1.28 3.17 11.63
CA ASN A 27 -0.06 3.54 11.20
C ASN A 27 -0.11 4.93 10.54
N CYS A 28 -1.30 5.44 10.26
CA CYS A 28 -1.51 6.75 9.66
C CYS A 28 -0.92 7.92 10.47
N ASN A 29 -0.79 7.80 11.79
CA ASN A 29 -0.18 8.82 12.63
C ASN A 29 1.33 8.88 12.41
N ASN A 30 2.00 7.73 12.25
CA ASN A 30 3.42 7.69 11.90
C ASN A 30 3.67 8.31 10.52
N PHE A 31 2.84 7.96 9.54
CA PHE A 31 2.92 8.57 8.20
C PHE A 31 2.68 10.09 8.25
N SER A 32 1.68 10.55 9.01
CA SER A 32 1.39 11.97 9.15
C SER A 32 2.53 12.73 9.83
N GLN A 33 3.20 12.12 10.81
CA GLN A 33 4.39 12.69 11.45
C GLN A 33 5.53 12.87 10.44
N ASP A 34 5.78 11.86 9.61
CA ASP A 34 6.83 11.92 8.59
C ASP A 34 6.53 12.99 7.53
N ILE A 35 5.29 13.11 7.08
CA ILE A 35 4.91 14.12 6.10
C ILE A 35 4.92 15.54 6.69
N ALA A 36 4.44 15.71 7.93
CA ALA A 36 4.48 17.00 8.62
C ALA A 36 5.93 17.46 8.86
N THR A 37 6.81 16.53 9.24
CA THR A 37 8.23 16.82 9.45
C THR A 37 8.91 17.17 8.12
N PHE A 38 8.56 16.46 7.05
CA PHE A 38 9.15 16.65 5.73
C PHE A 38 8.74 17.98 5.09
N LEU A 39 7.43 18.25 5.05
CA LEU A 39 6.88 19.41 4.33
C LEU A 39 6.99 20.69 5.15
N CYS A 40 6.80 20.61 6.45
CA CYS A 40 6.63 21.77 7.31
C CYS A 40 7.73 21.91 8.38
N GLY A 41 8.61 20.91 8.54
CA GLY A 41 9.56 20.88 9.67
C GLY A 41 8.86 20.81 11.03
N ALA A 42 7.61 20.36 11.07
CA ALA A 42 6.74 20.38 12.24
C ALA A 42 6.33 18.96 12.65
N SER A 43 5.98 18.79 13.92
CA SER A 43 5.51 17.52 14.49
C SER A 43 4.01 17.54 14.71
N ILE A 44 3.34 16.40 14.55
CA ILE A 44 1.96 16.26 15.02
C ILE A 44 1.92 16.22 16.56
N PRO A 45 0.79 16.56 17.20
CA PRO A 45 0.67 16.55 18.65
C PRO A 45 1.02 15.19 19.29
N LYS A 46 1.80 15.23 20.38
CA LYS A 46 2.36 14.04 21.03
C LYS A 46 1.30 13.03 21.50
N TYR A 47 0.16 13.48 21.99
CA TYR A 47 -0.92 12.58 22.43
C TYR A 47 -1.47 11.68 21.30
N ILE A 48 -1.31 12.09 20.04
CA ILE A 48 -1.70 11.27 18.87
C ILE A 48 -0.69 10.14 18.65
N LEU A 49 0.60 10.45 18.81
CA LEU A 49 1.70 9.47 18.68
C LEU A 49 1.78 8.51 19.87
N ASP A 50 1.42 8.98 21.07
CA ASP A 50 1.45 8.19 22.30
C ASP A 50 0.20 7.34 22.52
N LEU A 51 -0.84 7.49 21.69
CA LEU A 51 -2.08 6.71 21.79
C LEU A 51 -1.86 5.18 21.90
N PRO A 52 -0.93 4.54 21.14
CA PRO A 52 -0.64 3.12 21.30
C PRO A 52 -0.11 2.79 22.71
N ASN A 53 0.72 3.66 23.27
CA ASN A 53 1.25 3.48 24.63
C ASN A 53 0.15 3.59 25.68
N GLU A 54 -0.79 4.52 25.51
CA GLU A 54 -1.96 4.64 26.41
C GLU A 54 -2.83 3.39 26.38
N VAL A 55 -3.06 2.83 25.18
CA VAL A 55 -3.80 1.59 25.00
C VAL A 55 -3.08 0.40 25.65
N LEU A 56 -1.77 0.28 25.46
CA LEU A 56 -0.97 -0.80 26.04
C LEU A 56 -0.89 -0.74 27.57
N ASN A 57 -0.91 0.46 28.14
CA ASN A 57 -0.90 0.67 29.60
C ASN A 57 -2.30 0.58 30.24
N SER A 58 -3.36 0.43 29.45
CA SER A 58 -4.73 0.28 29.93
C SER A 58 -4.97 -1.11 30.52
N LYS A 59 -5.92 -1.21 31.47
CA LYS A 59 -6.42 -2.50 32.00
C LYS A 59 -7.06 -3.38 30.92
N LEU A 60 -7.42 -2.79 29.78
CA LEU A 60 -8.02 -3.49 28.64
C LEU A 60 -7.00 -3.88 27.56
N SER A 61 -5.71 -3.65 27.79
CA SER A 61 -4.66 -3.84 26.77
C SER A 61 -4.71 -5.21 26.12
N THR A 62 -4.87 -6.30 26.89
CA THR A 62 -4.98 -7.66 26.35
C THR A 62 -6.19 -7.84 25.42
N ALA A 63 -7.37 -7.33 25.82
CA ALA A 63 -8.58 -7.44 25.00
C ALA A 63 -8.46 -6.61 23.72
N LEU A 64 -7.88 -5.41 23.82
CA LEU A 64 -7.65 -4.54 22.67
C LEU A 64 -6.60 -5.11 21.72
N LEU A 65 -5.54 -5.73 22.23
CA LEU A 65 -4.53 -6.39 21.39
C LEU A 65 -5.12 -7.56 20.59
N ASN A 66 -5.99 -8.37 21.21
CA ASN A 66 -6.71 -9.43 20.50
C ASN A 66 -7.60 -8.86 19.39
N LEU A 67 -8.32 -7.77 19.68
CA LEU A 67 -9.13 -7.09 18.68
C LEU A 67 -8.28 -6.51 17.55
N VAL A 68 -7.16 -5.88 17.86
CA VAL A 68 -6.21 -5.32 16.89
C VAL A 68 -5.71 -6.41 15.94
N GLN A 69 -5.32 -7.58 16.46
CA GLN A 69 -4.89 -8.71 15.64
C GLN A 69 -5.99 -9.18 14.67
N GLN A 70 -7.25 -9.25 15.15
CA GLN A 70 -8.39 -9.59 14.30
C GLN A 70 -8.60 -8.54 13.21
N LEU A 71 -8.56 -7.26 13.58
CA LEU A 71 -8.71 -6.16 12.63
C LEU A 71 -7.61 -6.18 11.57
N GLU A 72 -6.34 -6.34 11.94
CA GLU A 72 -5.24 -6.43 10.97
C GLU A 72 -5.39 -7.63 10.03
N SER A 73 -5.86 -8.77 10.54
CA SER A 73 -6.12 -9.94 9.68
C SER A 73 -7.24 -9.70 8.67
N SER A 74 -8.25 -8.89 9.04
CA SER A 74 -9.40 -8.56 8.17
C SER A 74 -9.17 -7.35 7.27
N ALA A 75 -8.30 -6.42 7.68
CA ALA A 75 -8.09 -5.12 7.04
C ALA A 75 -6.84 -5.09 6.15
N ARG A 76 -5.94 -6.08 6.26
CA ARG A 76 -4.95 -6.32 5.19
C ARG A 76 -5.76 -6.44 3.90
N PRO A 77 -5.46 -5.61 2.88
CA PRO A 77 -6.19 -5.69 1.62
C PRO A 77 -6.16 -7.15 1.19
N ILE A 78 -7.36 -7.70 1.03
CA ILE A 78 -7.59 -9.00 0.42
C ILE A 78 -6.63 -9.06 -0.76
N ARG A 79 -5.68 -9.97 -0.66
CA ARG A 79 -4.71 -10.34 -1.67
C ARG A 79 -5.18 -9.92 -3.07
N GLU A 80 -4.43 -9.01 -3.69
CA GLU A 80 -4.45 -8.86 -5.15
C GLU A 80 -4.12 -10.19 -5.86
N GLU A 81 -3.64 -11.21 -5.13
CA GLU A 81 -3.47 -12.59 -5.62
C GLU A 81 -4.80 -13.35 -5.79
N GLU A 82 -5.85 -13.06 -5.00
CA GLU A 82 -7.13 -13.79 -5.09
C GLU A 82 -8.06 -13.21 -6.18
N GLU A 83 -8.03 -11.90 -6.43
CA GLU A 83 -8.77 -11.29 -7.55
C GLU A 83 -8.22 -11.68 -8.93
N LYS A 84 -6.93 -12.01 -9.03
CA LYS A 84 -6.35 -12.57 -10.28
C LYS A 84 -6.78 -14.02 -10.52
N ALA A 85 -7.11 -14.77 -9.47
CA ALA A 85 -7.59 -16.15 -9.59
C ALA A 85 -9.07 -16.23 -9.95
N HIS A 86 -9.86 -15.19 -9.63
CA HIS A 86 -11.31 -15.14 -9.87
C HIS A 86 -11.74 -14.28 -11.06
N LYS A 87 -10.80 -13.68 -11.80
CA LYS A 87 -11.17 -13.02 -13.06
C LYS A 87 -11.49 -14.09 -14.10
N GLU A 88 -12.78 -14.39 -14.22
CA GLU A 88 -13.33 -15.27 -15.27
C GLU A 88 -12.75 -14.88 -16.63
N HIS A 89 -12.19 -15.88 -17.32
CA HIS A 89 -11.64 -15.73 -18.66
C HIS A 89 -12.78 -15.37 -19.61
N SER A 90 -12.78 -14.13 -20.10
CA SER A 90 -13.81 -13.66 -21.02
C SER A 90 -13.46 -14.15 -22.44
N PRO A 91 -14.22 -15.08 -23.03
CA PRO A 91 -13.92 -15.59 -24.37
C PRO A 91 -13.98 -14.48 -25.44
N ASP A 92 -14.79 -13.46 -25.22
CA ASP A 92 -14.87 -12.27 -26.09
C ASP A 92 -13.56 -11.48 -26.10
N PHE A 93 -12.81 -11.46 -24.97
CA PHE A 93 -11.51 -10.79 -24.90
C PHE A 93 -10.46 -11.50 -25.75
N ASP A 94 -10.42 -12.83 -25.72
CA ASP A 94 -9.47 -13.59 -26.55
C ASP A 94 -9.83 -13.50 -28.02
N GLN A 95 -11.13 -13.46 -28.32
CA GLN A 95 -11.60 -13.26 -29.68
C GLN A 95 -11.20 -11.88 -30.20
N LEU A 96 -11.38 -10.82 -29.42
CA LEU A 96 -10.92 -9.48 -29.75
C LEU A 96 -9.40 -9.42 -29.93
N ASN A 97 -8.65 -10.05 -29.04
CA ASN A 97 -7.18 -10.06 -29.14
C ASN A 97 -6.70 -10.81 -30.39
N SER A 98 -7.38 -11.91 -30.73
CA SER A 98 -7.12 -12.66 -31.96
C SER A 98 -7.42 -11.82 -33.21
N GLN A 99 -8.54 -11.10 -33.24
CA GLN A 99 -8.90 -10.19 -34.34
C GLN A 99 -7.91 -9.03 -34.49
N ILE A 100 -7.38 -8.50 -33.38
CA ILE A 100 -6.35 -7.46 -33.40
C ILE A 100 -5.06 -7.99 -34.02
N GLU A 101 -4.62 -9.20 -33.65
CA GLU A 101 -3.41 -9.81 -34.22
C GLU A 101 -3.58 -10.16 -35.70
N GLU A 102 -4.76 -10.62 -36.10
CA GLU A 102 -5.11 -10.84 -37.51
C GLU A 102 -5.00 -9.52 -38.29
N ALA A 103 -5.66 -8.45 -37.83
CA ALA A 103 -5.60 -7.13 -38.47
C ALA A 103 -4.17 -6.56 -38.51
N ARG A 104 -3.35 -6.80 -37.49
CA ARG A 104 -1.92 -6.43 -37.49
C ARG A 104 -1.13 -7.19 -38.53
N SER A 105 -1.40 -8.49 -38.68
CA SER A 105 -0.76 -9.33 -39.69
C SER A 105 -1.16 -8.92 -41.10
N ASP A 106 -2.44 -8.66 -41.34
CA ASP A 106 -2.98 -8.16 -42.61
C ASP A 106 -2.41 -6.80 -43.00
N PHE A 107 -2.31 -5.88 -42.04
CA PHE A 107 -1.67 -4.58 -42.27
C PHE A 107 -0.20 -4.73 -42.64
N LYS A 108 0.51 -5.69 -42.03
CA LYS A 108 1.92 -5.96 -42.35
C LYS A 108 2.11 -6.63 -43.71
N VAL A 109 1.11 -7.39 -44.17
CA VAL A 109 1.12 -8.08 -45.48
C VAL A 109 0.67 -7.15 -46.62
N ASN A 110 -0.30 -6.25 -46.37
CA ASN A 110 -0.94 -5.44 -47.42
C ASN A 110 -0.66 -3.93 -47.33
N GLY A 111 -0.14 -3.42 -46.22
CA GLY A 111 0.07 -1.99 -45.96
C GLY A 111 1.54 -1.58 -45.81
N GLY A 112 2.49 -2.49 -46.07
CA GLY A 112 3.92 -2.27 -45.90
C GLY A 112 4.69 -1.79 -47.15
N ASP A 113 4.05 -1.66 -48.31
CA ASP A 113 4.66 -1.18 -49.55
C ASP A 113 3.84 -0.03 -50.17
N GLN A 114 3.79 1.10 -49.47
CA GLN A 114 3.72 2.43 -50.11
C GLN A 114 4.77 3.35 -49.50
#